data_AF-A0A970WL48-F1
#
_entry.id   AF-A0A970WL48-F1
#
_cell.length_a   1.000
_cell.length_b   1.000
_cell.length_c   1.000
_cell.angle_alpha   90.00
_cell.angle_beta   90.00
_cell.angle_gamma   90.00
#
_symmetry.space_group_name_H-M   'P 1'
#
loop_
_entity.id
_entity.type
_entity.pdbx_description
1 polymer ?
#
loop_
_entity_poly.entity_id
_entity_poly.type
_entity_poly.pdbx_seq_one_letter_code
_entity_poly.pdbx_strand_id
1 'polypeptide(L)'
;MVFKRASAWLKEVWDTLFLPPGNPDVPQIELGEQLSVEPGSLSPSPTLAVDANKMLAGGYSAWRDLALTFFTGQAPSGVHVPTSLGLPRLRIRTLPAGLSVAGNLDLRQCQRLRRIGDGLVVGGNLQIGGRCSDGLQWRRELVNDNGRDPDFIAFKKLSRDHQCPLERLPEGLTVDGNLHLRSCYRLQQLPAKYRLGGDVLVESCRCFRRLPDPFAVTGNLTLKGCRRLQELPESLCVGGDLRLIGLPVTRLPERLVVDGSLILENCAALTELPSGLTVFRDLIVRRCSIAALPEKLKVGRNLLVDRCNEITDMPTDLRVGQDICLRRCARIRSLPAHLKLQGSLRITQSAEFCDLPEGLGVPGVLSLAGCSHMETLPSGLRVGYKHDQQMFAPVLTLSDCTSLTALPEDLRVNGPIDVAGSGLTGLPKPLESRVQLLWRGMAVRPAVVFHPETLQPAEILGERNTELRRIMLERVGLDVVLSKSGATVLNEDTDPGGPRLLLEIKVGLQRHHYLHCRCPSTGRQYLLRVPPHISDCRSAAAWLAGFNNPNEYRPIQET
;
A
#
# COMPACT_ATOMS: atom_id res chain seq x y z
N MET A 1 7.18 2.57 -24.47
CA MET A 1 8.01 1.99 -25.56
C MET A 1 9.40 1.51 -25.10
N VAL A 2 9.74 1.54 -23.80
CA VAL A 2 11.13 1.39 -23.32
C VAL A 2 11.57 -0.07 -23.17
N PHE A 3 10.65 -1.03 -23.04
CA PHE A 3 11.01 -2.42 -22.78
C PHE A 3 10.09 -3.39 -23.52
N LYS A 4 10.62 -4.08 -24.53
CA LYS A 4 9.90 -5.12 -25.31
C LYS A 4 10.38 -6.56 -25.04
N ARG A 5 11.33 -6.79 -24.11
CA ARG A 5 12.10 -8.06 -24.04
C ARG A 5 12.48 -8.55 -22.63
N ALA A 6 11.59 -8.44 -21.63
CA ALA A 6 11.90 -8.94 -20.28
C ALA A 6 11.81 -10.50 -20.17
N SER A 7 10.88 -11.11 -20.90
CA SER A 7 10.57 -12.55 -20.77
C SER A 7 11.62 -13.52 -21.31
N ALA A 8 12.55 -13.08 -22.17
CA ALA A 8 13.55 -13.97 -22.77
C ALA A 8 14.66 -14.36 -21.79
N TRP A 9 15.10 -13.42 -20.94
CA TRP A 9 16.17 -13.64 -19.98
C TRP A 9 15.70 -14.42 -18.75
N LEU A 10 14.48 -14.16 -18.27
CA LEU A 10 13.84 -14.98 -17.24
C LEU A 10 13.67 -16.43 -17.66
N LYS A 11 13.31 -16.65 -18.94
CA LYS A 11 13.26 -17.99 -19.52
C LYS A 11 14.66 -18.62 -19.57
N GLU A 12 15.69 -17.89 -19.99
CA GLU A 12 17.07 -18.38 -20.02
C GLU A 12 17.62 -18.73 -18.62
N VAL A 13 17.38 -17.89 -17.61
CA VAL A 13 17.77 -18.15 -16.21
C VAL A 13 16.97 -19.33 -15.63
N TRP A 14 15.66 -19.39 -15.90
CA TRP A 14 14.82 -20.50 -15.47
C TRP A 14 15.26 -21.82 -16.11
N ASP A 15 15.53 -21.81 -17.42
CA ASP A 15 16.03 -22.97 -18.16
C ASP A 15 17.43 -23.37 -17.62
N THR A 16 18.31 -22.40 -17.33
CA THR A 16 19.65 -22.67 -16.79
C THR A 16 19.63 -23.23 -15.36
N LEU A 17 18.70 -22.76 -14.52
CA LEU A 17 18.56 -23.22 -13.12
C LEU A 17 17.75 -24.51 -12.97
N PHE A 18 16.90 -24.84 -13.96
CA PHE A 18 15.88 -25.90 -13.81
C PHE A 18 15.76 -26.86 -15.01
N LEU A 19 16.73 -26.92 -15.94
CA LEU A 19 16.80 -27.97 -16.96
C LEU A 19 16.76 -29.38 -16.30
N PRO A 20 15.98 -30.34 -16.82
CA PRO A 20 16.08 -31.74 -16.40
C PRO A 20 17.47 -32.30 -16.78
N PRO A 21 18.01 -33.30 -16.07
CA PRO A 21 19.31 -33.87 -16.40
C PRO A 21 19.25 -34.47 -17.81
N GLY A 22 19.98 -33.87 -18.74
CA GLY A 22 20.05 -34.30 -20.13
C GLY A 22 21.32 -33.79 -20.79
N ASN A 23 22.43 -34.50 -20.58
CA ASN A 23 23.58 -34.56 -21.51
C ASN A 23 24.30 -35.92 -21.30
N PRO A 24 25.00 -36.48 -22.28
CA PRO A 24 24.72 -37.80 -22.82
C PRO A 24 26.00 -38.64 -22.72
N ASP A 25 26.34 -39.13 -21.53
CA ASP A 25 27.52 -39.99 -21.36
C ASP A 25 27.25 -41.07 -20.30
N VAL A 26 26.12 -41.77 -20.43
CA VAL A 26 25.86 -43.02 -19.71
C VAL A 26 25.16 -44.01 -20.66
N PRO A 27 25.58 -45.29 -20.73
CA PRO A 27 25.19 -46.20 -21.80
C PRO A 27 23.69 -46.50 -21.79
N GLN A 28 23.11 -46.63 -22.98
CA GLN A 28 21.75 -47.13 -23.17
C GLN A 28 21.61 -48.52 -22.53
N ILE A 29 20.66 -48.67 -21.61
CA ILE A 29 20.10 -49.98 -21.27
C ILE A 29 18.77 -50.10 -22.00
N GLU A 30 18.73 -51.08 -22.90
CA GLU A 30 17.60 -51.45 -23.74
C GLU A 30 16.37 -51.84 -22.90
N LEU A 31 15.20 -51.49 -23.42
CA LEU A 31 13.91 -51.97 -22.96
C LEU A 31 13.82 -53.49 -23.22
N GLY A 32 14.02 -54.27 -22.16
CA GLY A 32 13.85 -55.72 -22.18
C GLY A 32 12.59 -56.17 -21.43
N GLU A 33 11.64 -56.67 -22.22
CA GLU A 33 10.68 -57.76 -21.99
C GLU A 33 9.86 -57.89 -20.69
N GLN A 34 8.56 -58.14 -20.93
CA GLN A 34 7.57 -58.64 -19.99
C GLN A 34 8.07 -59.89 -19.25
N LEU A 35 8.02 -59.87 -17.91
CA LEU A 35 8.03 -61.08 -17.11
C LEU A 35 6.82 -61.10 -16.18
N SER A 36 5.85 -61.91 -16.60
CA SER A 36 4.81 -62.51 -15.78
C SER A 36 5.45 -63.32 -14.65
N VAL A 37 5.04 -63.09 -13.41
CA VAL A 37 5.32 -64.00 -12.29
C VAL A 37 4.03 -64.23 -11.50
N GLU A 38 3.62 -65.50 -11.44
CA GLU A 38 2.49 -66.02 -10.66
C GLU A 38 2.74 -65.97 -9.13
N PRO A 39 1.67 -66.04 -8.30
CA PRO A 39 1.74 -65.73 -6.88
C PRO A 39 2.16 -66.95 -6.03
N GLY A 40 3.18 -66.79 -5.17
CA GLY A 40 3.63 -67.84 -4.25
C GLY A 40 4.22 -67.30 -2.95
N SER A 41 3.37 -67.23 -1.92
CA SER A 41 3.61 -67.35 -0.47
C SER A 41 4.92 -66.82 0.16
N LEU A 42 4.84 -65.71 0.91
CA LEU A 42 5.02 -65.64 2.38
C LEU A 42 5.02 -64.18 2.84
N SER A 43 4.27 -63.94 3.91
CA SER A 43 3.76 -62.69 4.45
C SER A 43 4.80 -61.70 4.98
N PRO A 44 4.55 -60.38 4.84
CA PRO A 44 4.76 -59.41 5.90
C PRO A 44 3.40 -59.02 6.54
N SER A 45 3.45 -58.84 7.85
CA SER A 45 2.36 -58.49 8.78
C SER A 45 1.53 -57.25 8.36
N PRO A 46 0.30 -57.06 8.88
CA PRO A 46 -0.64 -56.06 8.37
C PRO A 46 -0.26 -54.67 8.88
N THR A 47 0.68 -54.00 8.22
CA THR A 47 0.84 -52.55 8.35
C THR A 47 -0.26 -51.88 7.56
N LEU A 48 -1.07 -51.08 8.25
CA LEU A 48 -2.08 -50.17 7.69
C LEU A 48 -1.53 -49.42 6.47
N ALA A 49 -1.72 -50.00 5.28
CA ALA A 49 -1.82 -49.23 4.05
C ALA A 49 -3.12 -48.43 4.20
N VAL A 50 -3.00 -47.20 4.70
CA VAL A 50 -4.12 -46.26 4.72
C VAL A 50 -4.44 -45.97 3.27
N ASP A 51 -5.49 -46.63 2.77
CA ASP A 51 -6.03 -46.43 1.43
C ASP A 51 -6.46 -44.96 1.30
N ALA A 52 -5.57 -44.10 0.81
CA ALA A 52 -5.87 -42.71 0.50
C ALA A 52 -7.05 -42.60 -0.50
N ASN A 53 -7.31 -43.66 -1.26
CA ASN A 53 -8.46 -43.78 -2.17
C ASN A 53 -9.81 -43.97 -1.44
N LYS A 54 -9.85 -44.50 -0.21
CA LYS A 54 -11.08 -44.51 0.62
C LYS A 54 -11.45 -43.13 1.18
N MET A 55 -10.53 -42.16 1.13
CA MET A 55 -10.74 -40.81 1.68
C MET A 55 -11.50 -39.87 0.74
N LEU A 56 -11.76 -40.28 -0.51
CA LEU A 56 -12.53 -39.50 -1.49
C LEU A 56 -14.04 -39.44 -1.18
N ALA A 57 -14.56 -40.29 -0.28
CA ALA A 57 -15.99 -40.37 0.07
C ALA A 57 -16.35 -39.89 1.49
N GLY A 58 -15.36 -39.56 2.34
CA GLY A 58 -15.56 -39.56 3.80
C GLY A 58 -15.88 -38.21 4.48
N GLY A 59 -15.99 -37.12 3.74
CA GLY A 59 -16.29 -35.80 4.33
C GLY A 59 -15.40 -35.46 5.54
N TYR A 60 -16.01 -34.92 6.60
CA TYR A 60 -15.30 -34.53 7.83
C TYR A 60 -14.61 -35.68 8.57
N SER A 61 -15.15 -36.92 8.55
CA SER A 61 -14.59 -38.03 9.32
C SER A 61 -13.24 -38.50 8.77
N ALA A 62 -13.11 -38.61 7.44
CA ALA A 62 -11.84 -38.93 6.79
C ALA A 62 -10.77 -37.86 7.05
N TRP A 63 -11.14 -36.57 6.97
CA TRP A 63 -10.23 -35.49 7.35
C TRP A 63 -9.83 -35.57 8.82
N ARG A 64 -10.79 -35.84 9.73
CA ARG A 64 -10.54 -35.95 11.17
C ARG A 64 -9.53 -37.04 11.48
N ASP A 65 -9.72 -38.23 10.92
CA ASP A 65 -8.85 -39.38 11.15
C ASP A 65 -7.43 -39.08 10.65
N LEU A 66 -7.31 -38.50 9.46
CA LEU A 66 -6.03 -38.05 8.93
C LEU A 66 -5.38 -36.97 9.83
N ALA A 67 -6.13 -35.96 10.24
CA ALA A 67 -5.65 -34.91 11.14
C ALA A 67 -5.21 -35.48 12.51
N LEU A 68 -5.86 -36.52 13.01
CA LEU A 68 -5.45 -37.25 14.20
C LEU A 68 -4.10 -37.94 14.01
N THR A 69 -3.85 -38.59 12.86
CA THR A 69 -2.53 -39.19 12.58
C THR A 69 -1.40 -38.16 12.56
N PHE A 70 -1.65 -36.95 12.03
CA PHE A 70 -0.68 -35.85 12.08
C PHE A 70 -0.50 -35.30 13.51
N PHE A 71 -1.59 -35.23 14.28
CA PHE A 71 -1.56 -34.75 15.66
C PHE A 71 -0.79 -35.70 16.59
N THR A 72 -1.00 -37.02 16.43
CA THR A 72 -0.30 -38.06 17.21
C THR A 72 1.12 -38.31 16.70
N GLY A 73 1.45 -37.88 15.47
CA GLY A 73 2.74 -38.11 14.84
C GLY A 73 2.89 -39.52 14.26
N GLN A 74 1.77 -40.22 14.03
CA GLN A 74 1.72 -41.58 13.48
C GLN A 74 1.43 -41.61 11.97
N ALA A 75 1.33 -40.45 11.32
CA ALA A 75 1.11 -40.38 9.88
C ALA A 75 2.26 -41.08 9.13
N PRO A 76 1.97 -42.01 8.19
CA PRO A 76 2.99 -42.70 7.42
C PRO A 76 3.71 -41.74 6.46
N SER A 77 4.86 -42.17 5.94
CA SER A 77 5.54 -41.43 4.87
C SER A 77 4.82 -41.65 3.52
N GLY A 78 4.93 -40.70 2.60
CA GLY A 78 4.33 -40.81 1.27
C GLY A 78 2.82 -40.59 1.21
N VAL A 79 2.23 -39.98 2.23
CA VAL A 79 0.78 -39.69 2.28
C VAL A 79 0.39 -38.76 1.12
N HIS A 80 -0.60 -39.16 0.34
CA HIS A 80 -1.16 -38.37 -0.74
C HIS A 80 -2.57 -37.89 -0.38
N VAL A 81 -2.79 -36.58 -0.44
CA VAL A 81 -4.09 -35.94 -0.23
C VAL A 81 -4.58 -35.38 -1.57
N PRO A 82 -5.65 -35.92 -2.18
CA PRO A 82 -6.09 -35.56 -3.53
C PRO A 82 -6.82 -34.20 -3.60
N THR A 83 -6.99 -33.51 -2.47
CA THR A 83 -7.72 -32.24 -2.35
C THR A 83 -6.93 -31.23 -1.50
N SER A 84 -7.56 -30.12 -1.09
CA SER A 84 -6.96 -29.17 -0.15
C SER A 84 -6.97 -29.73 1.28
N LEU A 85 -5.87 -29.53 2.01
CA LEU A 85 -5.71 -29.96 3.40
C LEU A 85 -5.58 -28.74 4.32
N GLY A 86 -6.63 -28.48 5.10
CA GLY A 86 -6.60 -27.47 6.16
C GLY A 86 -6.28 -28.08 7.51
N LEU A 87 -5.17 -27.68 8.13
CA LEU A 87 -4.79 -28.02 9.52
C LEU A 87 -4.63 -26.80 10.45
N PRO A 88 -5.29 -25.64 10.21
CA PRO A 88 -4.99 -24.44 10.98
C PRO A 88 -5.35 -24.62 12.45
N ARG A 89 -4.59 -23.97 13.34
CA ARG A 89 -4.77 -23.96 14.81
C ARG A 89 -4.56 -25.32 15.50
N LEU A 90 -4.26 -26.38 14.75
CA LEU A 90 -3.93 -27.69 15.31
C LEU A 90 -2.54 -27.66 15.96
N ARG A 91 -2.37 -28.48 17.00
CA ARG A 91 -1.10 -28.60 17.74
C ARG A 91 -0.19 -29.70 17.18
N ILE A 92 -0.20 -29.88 15.87
CA ILE A 92 0.70 -30.78 15.14
C ILE A 92 2.16 -30.42 15.45
N ARG A 93 2.99 -31.44 15.66
CA ARG A 93 4.42 -31.26 15.93
C ARG A 93 5.26 -31.41 14.66
N THR A 94 4.86 -32.37 13.83
CA THR A 94 5.58 -32.80 12.63
C THR A 94 4.60 -33.15 11.51
N LEU A 95 5.02 -32.98 10.27
CA LEU A 95 4.41 -33.61 9.10
C LEU A 95 5.37 -34.70 8.55
N PRO A 96 4.85 -35.80 7.98
CA PRO A 96 5.68 -36.89 7.47
C PRO A 96 6.44 -36.49 6.21
N ALA A 97 7.46 -37.28 5.85
CA ALA A 97 8.18 -37.13 4.59
C ALA A 97 7.32 -37.60 3.41
N GLY A 98 7.54 -37.01 2.24
CA GLY A 98 6.81 -37.33 1.01
C GLY A 98 5.31 -36.99 1.06
N LEU A 99 4.89 -36.08 1.95
CA LEU A 99 3.51 -35.59 1.97
C LEU A 99 3.22 -34.86 0.65
N SER A 100 2.19 -35.31 -0.07
CA SER A 100 1.68 -34.65 -1.27
C SER A 100 0.25 -34.17 -1.03
N VAL A 101 -0.03 -32.92 -1.38
CA VAL A 101 -1.37 -32.30 -1.30
C VAL A 101 -1.68 -31.71 -2.67
N ALA A 102 -2.66 -32.26 -3.39
CA ALA A 102 -3.01 -31.77 -4.73
C ALA A 102 -3.61 -30.36 -4.71
N GLY A 103 -4.26 -29.96 -3.62
CA GLY A 103 -4.81 -28.62 -3.41
C GLY A 103 -3.96 -27.72 -2.52
N ASN A 104 -4.62 -26.82 -1.78
CA ASN A 104 -3.95 -25.92 -0.83
C ASN A 104 -3.58 -26.65 0.47
N LEU A 105 -2.47 -26.28 1.09
CA LEU A 105 -2.08 -26.74 2.43
C LEU A 105 -2.04 -25.56 3.41
N ASP A 106 -2.94 -25.56 4.39
CA ASP A 106 -3.05 -24.50 5.41
C ASP A 106 -2.58 -24.97 6.79
N LEU A 107 -1.42 -24.45 7.22
CA LEU A 107 -0.76 -24.67 8.50
C LEU A 107 -0.72 -23.39 9.35
N ARG A 108 -1.65 -22.44 9.12
CA ARG A 108 -1.75 -21.21 9.91
C ARG A 108 -2.02 -21.52 11.39
N GLN A 109 -1.37 -20.80 12.29
CA GLN A 109 -1.50 -20.98 13.75
C GLN A 109 -1.16 -22.40 14.28
N CYS A 110 -0.39 -23.20 13.56
CA CYS A 110 0.17 -24.46 14.07
C CYS A 110 1.35 -24.19 15.02
N GLN A 111 1.05 -23.90 16.29
CA GLN A 111 2.02 -23.39 17.28
C GLN A 111 3.07 -24.40 17.76
N ARG A 112 2.91 -25.68 17.42
CA ARG A 112 3.86 -26.73 17.81
C ARG A 112 4.60 -27.33 16.63
N LEU A 113 4.32 -26.87 15.40
CA LEU A 113 4.92 -27.39 14.19
C LEU A 113 6.40 -27.01 14.15
N ARG A 114 7.27 -27.99 14.37
CA ARG A 114 8.73 -27.81 14.42
C ARG A 114 9.42 -28.32 13.16
N ARG A 115 8.86 -29.35 12.53
CA ARG A 115 9.46 -30.03 11.37
C ARG A 115 8.39 -30.40 10.36
N ILE A 116 8.74 -30.29 9.08
CA ILE A 116 8.01 -30.88 7.97
C ILE A 116 9.01 -31.85 7.32
N GLY A 117 8.58 -33.08 7.00
CA GLY A 117 9.43 -34.06 6.34
C GLY A 117 9.77 -33.66 4.90
N ASP A 118 10.91 -34.14 4.41
CA ASP A 118 11.42 -33.79 3.08
C ASP A 118 10.50 -34.26 1.95
N GLY A 119 10.58 -33.60 0.79
CA GLY A 119 9.76 -33.93 -0.38
C GLY A 119 8.29 -33.51 -0.25
N LEU A 120 8.00 -32.40 0.44
CA LEU A 120 6.65 -31.83 0.49
C LEU A 120 6.26 -31.30 -0.89
N VAL A 121 5.13 -31.79 -1.41
CA VAL A 121 4.52 -31.33 -2.67
C VAL A 121 3.15 -30.72 -2.39
N VAL A 122 2.91 -29.50 -2.87
CA VAL A 122 1.64 -28.79 -2.74
C VAL A 122 1.23 -28.25 -4.12
N GLY A 123 0.17 -28.80 -4.71
CA GLY A 123 -0.34 -28.37 -6.02
C GLY A 123 -1.07 -27.02 -6.00
N GLY A 124 -1.41 -26.51 -4.81
CA GLY A 124 -1.97 -25.18 -4.59
C GLY A 124 -1.07 -24.27 -3.75
N ASN A 125 -1.69 -23.45 -2.90
CA ASN A 125 -1.00 -22.54 -1.99
C ASN A 125 -0.54 -23.25 -0.72
N LEU A 126 0.65 -22.91 -0.23
CA LEU A 126 1.17 -23.33 1.07
C LEU A 126 1.17 -22.16 2.05
N GLN A 127 0.42 -22.26 3.14
CA GLN A 127 0.34 -21.22 4.17
C GLN A 127 0.88 -21.75 5.51
N ILE A 128 1.90 -21.12 6.07
CA ILE A 128 2.52 -21.52 7.33
C ILE A 128 2.59 -20.33 8.28
N GLY A 129 2.01 -20.51 9.48
CA GLY A 129 1.94 -19.47 10.50
C GLY A 129 1.11 -18.25 10.07
N GLY A 130 1.00 -17.25 10.94
CA GLY A 130 0.08 -16.12 10.75
C GLY A 130 -1.35 -16.43 11.19
N ARG A 131 -2.19 -15.38 11.20
CA ARG A 131 -3.59 -15.48 11.64
C ARG A 131 -4.42 -16.16 10.57
N CYS A 132 -5.34 -17.03 10.99
CA CYS A 132 -6.40 -17.55 10.13
C CYS A 132 -7.63 -16.66 10.32
N SER A 133 -7.91 -15.78 9.34
CA SER A 133 -9.07 -14.87 9.29
C SER A 133 -10.38 -15.60 8.98
N ASP A 134 -10.29 -16.77 8.37
CA ASP A 134 -11.44 -17.44 7.78
C ASP A 134 -12.18 -18.28 8.82
N GLY A 135 -13.50 -18.39 8.66
CA GLY A 135 -14.26 -19.49 9.25
C GLY A 135 -13.66 -20.79 8.73
N LEU A 136 -13.23 -21.67 9.63
CA LEU A 136 -12.57 -22.93 9.26
C LEU A 136 -13.52 -23.70 8.34
N GLN A 137 -13.06 -24.21 7.20
CA GLN A 137 -13.93 -24.93 6.24
C GLN A 137 -14.69 -26.08 6.92
N TRP A 138 -14.01 -26.82 7.79
CA TRP A 138 -14.62 -27.87 8.62
C TRP A 138 -15.61 -27.36 9.68
N ARG A 139 -15.60 -26.06 10.03
CA ARG A 139 -16.58 -25.45 10.95
C ARG A 139 -17.94 -25.23 10.28
N ARG A 140 -18.01 -25.13 8.94
CA ARG A 140 -19.27 -24.96 8.21
C ARG A 140 -20.02 -26.29 8.06
N GLU A 141 -19.32 -27.40 7.90
CA GLU A 141 -19.92 -28.75 7.83
C GLU A 141 -20.44 -29.23 9.19
N LEU A 142 -19.77 -28.88 10.30
CA LEU A 142 -20.18 -29.22 11.67
C LEU A 142 -21.50 -28.60 12.15
N VAL A 143 -22.04 -27.59 11.45
CA VAL A 143 -23.27 -26.88 11.88
C VAL A 143 -24.54 -27.54 11.35
N ASN A 144 -24.42 -28.49 10.40
CA ASN A 144 -25.59 -29.08 9.73
C ASN A 144 -26.07 -30.42 10.29
N ASP A 145 -25.33 -31.07 11.20
CA ASP A 145 -25.79 -32.31 11.85
C ASP A 145 -26.14 -32.06 13.32
N ASN A 146 -27.42 -32.21 13.62
CA ASN A 146 -27.99 -32.09 14.96
C ASN A 146 -27.33 -33.09 15.93
N GLY A 147 -26.54 -32.59 16.89
CA GLY A 147 -26.23 -33.30 18.12
C GLY A 147 -24.79 -33.72 18.27
N ARG A 148 -24.24 -33.42 19.45
CA ARG A 148 -22.88 -33.69 19.92
C ARG A 148 -22.41 -35.12 19.60
N ASP A 149 -21.35 -35.23 18.82
CA ASP A 149 -20.54 -36.46 18.66
C ASP A 149 -19.77 -36.76 19.98
N PRO A 150 -19.93 -37.95 20.60
CA PRO A 150 -19.25 -38.33 21.84
C PRO A 150 -17.73 -38.56 21.70
N ASP A 151 -17.22 -38.82 20.49
CA ASP A 151 -15.79 -39.04 20.21
C ASP A 151 -15.03 -37.74 19.90
N PHE A 152 -15.57 -36.63 20.41
CA PHE A 152 -14.97 -35.32 20.28
C PHE A 152 -13.66 -35.29 21.09
N ILE A 153 -12.53 -35.59 20.43
CA ILE A 153 -11.25 -34.97 20.79
C ILE A 153 -11.47 -33.48 20.57
N ALA A 154 -12.06 -32.84 21.57
CA ALA A 154 -12.07 -31.41 21.65
C ALA A 154 -10.61 -31.01 21.59
N PHE A 155 -10.21 -30.39 20.48
CA PHE A 155 -9.02 -29.54 20.45
C PHE A 155 -9.32 -28.37 21.41
N LYS A 156 -9.39 -28.65 22.73
CA LYS A 156 -10.01 -27.85 23.80
C LYS A 156 -9.41 -26.46 23.94
N LYS A 157 -8.30 -26.18 23.25
CA LYS A 157 -7.70 -24.86 23.13
C LYS A 157 -7.06 -24.68 21.74
N LEU A 158 -7.87 -24.30 20.77
CA LEU A 158 -7.40 -23.65 19.54
C LEU A 158 -6.62 -22.39 19.92
N SER A 159 -5.44 -22.18 19.35
CA SER A 159 -4.64 -21.04 19.75
C SER A 159 -5.12 -19.73 19.15
N ARG A 160 -4.93 -18.64 19.91
CA ARG A 160 -5.12 -17.26 19.43
C ARG A 160 -3.81 -16.64 18.94
N ASP A 161 -2.68 -17.21 19.33
CA ASP A 161 -1.38 -16.78 18.84
C ASP A 161 -1.11 -17.40 17.45
N HIS A 162 -0.41 -16.65 16.64
CA HIS A 162 -0.22 -16.84 15.20
C HIS A 162 1.23 -17.16 14.85
N GLN A 163 2.08 -17.31 15.85
CA GLN A 163 3.46 -17.74 15.69
C GLN A 163 3.55 -19.24 15.35
N CYS A 164 4.53 -19.57 14.51
CA CYS A 164 4.87 -20.95 14.18
C CYS A 164 6.36 -21.20 14.53
N PRO A 165 6.70 -22.23 15.33
CA PRO A 165 8.07 -22.52 15.72
C PRO A 165 8.84 -23.35 14.67
N LEU A 166 8.41 -23.33 13.40
CA LEU A 166 9.06 -24.08 12.33
C LEU A 166 10.54 -23.68 12.22
N GLU A 167 11.44 -24.65 12.30
CA GLU A 167 12.88 -24.40 12.33
C GLU A 167 13.50 -24.35 10.94
N ARG A 168 13.01 -25.22 10.05
CA ARG A 168 13.41 -25.31 8.64
C ARG A 168 12.24 -25.74 7.78
N LEU A 169 12.26 -25.33 6.52
CA LEU A 169 11.43 -25.94 5.49
C LEU A 169 12.08 -27.24 5.00
N PRO A 170 11.29 -28.15 4.42
CA PRO A 170 11.79 -29.42 3.90
C PRO A 170 12.65 -29.23 2.64
N GLU A 171 13.65 -30.09 2.43
CA GLU A 171 14.35 -30.15 1.14
C GLU A 171 13.44 -30.74 0.06
N GLY A 172 13.60 -30.30 -1.19
CA GLY A 172 12.75 -30.73 -2.29
C GLY A 172 11.32 -30.15 -2.21
N LEU A 173 11.15 -29.00 -1.56
CA LEU A 173 9.86 -28.33 -1.43
C LEU A 173 9.32 -27.94 -2.81
N THR A 174 8.13 -28.44 -3.16
CA THR A 174 7.41 -28.07 -4.38
C THR A 174 6.08 -27.41 -4.01
N VAL A 175 5.87 -26.18 -4.49
CA VAL A 175 4.61 -25.44 -4.34
C VAL A 175 4.25 -24.86 -5.70
N ASP A 176 3.19 -25.35 -6.32
CA ASP A 176 2.77 -24.87 -7.64
C ASP A 176 2.05 -23.51 -7.56
N GLY A 177 1.39 -23.23 -6.42
CA GLY A 177 0.79 -21.93 -6.11
C GLY A 177 1.70 -21.00 -5.29
N ASN A 178 1.10 -20.23 -4.39
CA ASN A 178 1.79 -19.24 -3.57
C ASN A 178 2.35 -19.84 -2.27
N LEU A 179 3.56 -19.42 -1.89
CA LEU A 179 4.18 -19.75 -0.61
C LEU A 179 4.05 -18.57 0.36
N HIS A 180 3.30 -18.76 1.44
CA HIS A 180 3.12 -17.78 2.49
C HIS A 180 3.69 -18.25 3.83
N LEU A 181 4.76 -17.59 4.28
CA LEU A 181 5.40 -17.82 5.56
C LEU A 181 5.19 -16.60 6.45
N ARG A 182 4.38 -16.75 7.50
CA ARG A 182 4.06 -15.65 8.42
C ARG A 182 4.39 -16.02 9.84
N SER A 183 5.09 -15.14 10.56
CA SER A 183 5.43 -15.31 11.97
C SER A 183 6.09 -16.67 12.28
N CYS A 184 6.83 -17.23 11.32
CA CYS A 184 7.66 -18.43 11.50
C CYS A 184 8.93 -18.03 12.26
N TYR A 185 8.84 -17.96 13.58
CA TYR A 185 9.78 -17.21 14.39
C TYR A 185 11.10 -17.94 14.68
N ARG A 186 11.20 -19.22 14.31
CA ARG A 186 12.43 -20.02 14.35
C ARG A 186 13.03 -20.29 12.97
N LEU A 187 12.30 -20.00 11.90
CA LEU A 187 12.73 -20.28 10.53
C LEU A 187 13.90 -19.35 10.19
N GLN A 188 15.02 -19.94 9.76
CA GLN A 188 16.24 -19.18 9.48
C GLN A 188 16.49 -18.95 7.99
N GLN A 189 16.05 -19.85 7.12
CA GLN A 189 16.28 -19.77 5.68
C GLN A 189 15.27 -20.63 4.91
N LEU A 190 15.18 -20.40 3.59
CA LEU A 190 14.53 -21.31 2.65
C LEU A 190 15.50 -22.47 2.28
N PRO A 191 14.98 -23.63 1.81
CA PRO A 191 15.81 -24.78 1.45
C PRO A 191 16.57 -24.53 0.14
N ALA A 192 17.64 -25.30 -0.11
CA ALA A 192 18.44 -25.15 -1.33
C ALA A 192 17.72 -25.75 -2.55
N LYS A 193 17.03 -26.87 -2.38
CA LYS A 193 16.22 -27.50 -3.43
C LYS A 193 14.76 -27.13 -3.27
N TYR A 194 14.24 -26.33 -4.21
CA TYR A 194 12.87 -25.88 -4.21
C TYR A 194 12.31 -25.73 -5.62
N ARG A 195 10.98 -25.76 -5.74
CA ARG A 195 10.21 -25.35 -6.93
C ARG A 195 9.02 -24.54 -6.46
N LEU A 196 8.94 -23.28 -6.89
CA LEU A 196 7.88 -22.34 -6.50
C LEU A 196 7.27 -21.76 -7.78
N GLY A 197 5.97 -22.02 -8.00
CA GLY A 197 5.24 -21.63 -9.21
C GLY A 197 4.56 -20.27 -9.13
N GLY A 198 4.31 -19.74 -7.93
CA GLY A 198 3.60 -18.48 -7.70
C GLY A 198 4.36 -17.46 -6.86
N ASP A 199 3.61 -16.68 -6.09
CA ASP A 199 4.12 -15.61 -5.23
C ASP A 199 4.77 -16.16 -3.96
N VAL A 200 5.79 -15.47 -3.46
CA VAL A 200 6.46 -15.78 -2.19
C VAL A 200 6.29 -14.62 -1.22
N LEU A 201 5.72 -14.90 -0.05
CA LEU A 201 5.62 -13.96 1.06
C LEU A 201 6.34 -14.50 2.28
N VAL A 202 7.31 -13.74 2.80
CA VAL A 202 7.93 -13.98 4.10
C VAL A 202 7.68 -12.76 4.99
N GLU A 203 6.80 -12.91 5.98
CA GLU A 203 6.34 -11.83 6.84
C GLU A 203 6.59 -12.13 8.32
N SER A 204 7.24 -11.20 9.03
CA SER A 204 7.47 -11.25 10.47
C SER A 204 8.20 -12.52 10.96
N CYS A 205 8.96 -13.16 10.08
CA CYS A 205 9.85 -14.27 10.42
C CYS A 205 11.13 -13.72 11.05
N ARG A 206 11.07 -13.39 12.35
CA ARG A 206 12.12 -12.65 13.06
C ARG A 206 13.52 -13.29 13.08
N CYS A 207 13.62 -14.60 12.87
CA CYS A 207 14.88 -15.34 12.81
C CYS A 207 15.37 -15.58 11.39
N PHE A 208 14.61 -15.20 10.37
CA PHE A 208 14.94 -15.41 8.96
C PHE A 208 16.13 -14.54 8.57
N ARG A 209 17.17 -15.18 8.04
CA ARG A 209 18.48 -14.58 7.78
C ARG A 209 18.85 -14.57 6.31
N ARG A 210 18.46 -15.59 5.54
CA ARG A 210 18.94 -15.80 4.18
C ARG A 210 17.90 -16.48 3.28
N LEU A 211 17.88 -16.07 2.03
CA LEU A 211 17.35 -16.84 0.91
C LEU A 211 18.50 -17.71 0.34
N PRO A 212 18.21 -18.83 -0.35
CA PRO A 212 19.23 -19.54 -1.12
C PRO A 212 19.79 -18.64 -2.24
N ASP A 213 20.98 -18.96 -2.74
CA ASP A 213 21.58 -18.30 -3.89
C ASP A 213 22.01 -19.40 -4.86
N PRO A 214 21.48 -19.45 -6.10
CA PRO A 214 20.54 -18.50 -6.72
C PRO A 214 19.11 -18.55 -6.15
N PHE A 215 18.34 -17.45 -6.29
CA PHE A 215 16.91 -17.41 -5.96
C PHE A 215 16.08 -16.80 -7.08
N ALA A 216 15.20 -17.61 -7.66
CA ALA A 216 14.23 -17.19 -8.67
C ALA A 216 12.78 -17.45 -8.22
N VAL A 217 11.90 -16.50 -8.53
CA VAL A 217 10.44 -16.59 -8.36
C VAL A 217 9.76 -16.02 -9.60
N THR A 218 8.81 -16.75 -10.18
CA THR A 218 8.03 -16.32 -11.37
C THR A 218 7.02 -15.23 -11.04
N GLY A 219 6.44 -15.28 -9.84
CA GLY A 219 5.51 -14.28 -9.32
C GLY A 219 6.17 -13.15 -8.53
N ASN A 220 5.43 -12.59 -7.59
CA ASN A 220 5.86 -11.53 -6.69
C ASN A 220 6.70 -12.09 -5.53
N LEU A 221 7.70 -11.33 -5.09
CA LEU A 221 8.45 -11.60 -3.86
C LEU A 221 8.19 -10.49 -2.84
N THR A 222 7.62 -10.83 -1.69
CA THR A 222 7.41 -9.90 -0.58
C THR A 222 8.14 -10.37 0.67
N LEU A 223 9.08 -9.55 1.15
CA LEU A 223 9.85 -9.76 2.36
C LEU A 223 9.54 -8.62 3.33
N LYS A 224 8.88 -8.94 4.45
CA LYS A 224 8.34 -7.94 5.38
C LYS A 224 8.72 -8.25 6.83
N GLY A 225 9.33 -7.30 7.52
CA GLY A 225 9.60 -7.38 8.96
C GLY A 225 10.54 -8.52 9.37
N CYS A 226 11.38 -9.01 8.46
CA CYS A 226 12.42 -10.01 8.75
C CYS A 226 13.66 -9.31 9.32
N ARG A 227 13.68 -9.10 10.64
CA ARG A 227 14.68 -8.28 11.35
C ARG A 227 16.13 -8.80 11.35
N ARG A 228 16.39 -9.96 10.74
CA ARG A 228 17.74 -10.55 10.64
C ARG A 228 18.19 -10.78 9.20
N LEU A 229 17.38 -10.41 8.22
CA LEU A 229 17.70 -10.51 6.80
C LEU A 229 18.48 -9.26 6.38
N GLN A 230 19.81 -9.37 6.36
CA GLN A 230 20.71 -8.26 6.06
C GLN A 230 21.14 -8.22 4.58
N GLU A 231 21.12 -9.36 3.91
CA GLU A 231 21.58 -9.51 2.53
C GLU A 231 20.54 -10.29 1.71
N LEU A 232 20.46 -9.94 0.44
CA LEU A 232 19.70 -10.65 -0.59
C LEU A 232 20.67 -11.47 -1.43
N PRO A 233 20.20 -12.55 -2.10
CA PRO A 233 21.07 -13.36 -2.96
C PRO A 233 21.56 -12.53 -4.16
N GLU A 234 22.80 -12.78 -4.59
CA GLU A 234 23.40 -12.04 -5.71
C GLU A 234 22.68 -12.36 -7.03
N SER A 235 22.24 -13.61 -7.17
CA SER A 235 21.43 -14.08 -8.31
C SER A 235 19.93 -14.07 -7.96
N LEU A 236 19.40 -12.88 -7.62
CA LEU A 236 17.97 -12.68 -7.34
C LEU A 236 17.18 -12.33 -8.60
N CYS A 237 16.22 -13.16 -8.97
CA CYS A 237 15.34 -12.95 -10.11
C CYS A 237 13.86 -12.97 -9.69
N VAL A 238 13.11 -11.92 -10.05
CA VAL A 238 11.69 -11.79 -9.71
C VAL A 238 10.88 -11.44 -10.97
N GLY A 239 10.03 -12.36 -11.41
CA GLY A 239 9.16 -12.19 -12.58
C GLY A 239 7.95 -11.27 -12.34
N GLY A 240 7.62 -10.99 -11.08
CA GLY A 240 6.63 -10.00 -10.67
C GLY A 240 7.23 -8.81 -9.94
N ASP A 241 6.49 -8.31 -8.93
CA ASP A 241 6.91 -7.21 -8.08
C ASP A 241 7.83 -7.69 -6.94
N LEU A 242 8.85 -6.89 -6.62
CA LEU A 242 9.71 -7.09 -5.45
C LEU A 242 9.35 -6.07 -4.35
N ARG A 243 8.92 -6.56 -3.19
CA ARG A 243 8.54 -5.73 -2.03
C ARG A 243 9.44 -6.02 -0.83
N LEU A 244 10.23 -5.05 -0.42
CA LEU A 244 11.10 -5.09 0.75
C LEU A 244 10.59 -4.09 1.78
N ILE A 245 10.07 -4.57 2.92
CA ILE A 245 9.35 -3.74 3.89
C ILE A 245 9.90 -3.95 5.30
N GLY A 246 10.51 -2.92 5.88
CA GLY A 246 11.02 -2.96 7.25
C GLY A 246 12.14 -3.99 7.44
N LEU A 247 13.04 -4.09 6.45
CA LEU A 247 14.19 -4.99 6.47
C LEU A 247 15.46 -4.22 6.83
N PRO A 248 16.40 -4.82 7.58
CA PRO A 248 17.72 -4.27 7.84
C PRO A 248 18.68 -4.58 6.67
N VAL A 249 18.18 -4.61 5.44
CA VAL A 249 19.00 -4.89 4.26
C VAL A 249 19.92 -3.70 4.00
N THR A 250 21.21 -3.98 3.78
CA THR A 250 22.23 -2.93 3.60
C THR A 250 22.45 -2.56 2.14
N ARG A 251 22.28 -3.53 1.23
CA ARG A 251 22.47 -3.38 -0.22
C ARG A 251 21.51 -4.27 -1.00
N LEU A 252 21.16 -3.85 -2.21
CA LEU A 252 20.50 -4.70 -3.20
C LEU A 252 21.56 -5.32 -4.12
N PRO A 253 21.30 -6.48 -4.74
CA PRO A 253 22.27 -7.12 -5.63
C PRO A 253 22.48 -6.29 -6.90
N GLU A 254 23.71 -6.23 -7.41
CA GLU A 254 24.08 -5.40 -8.58
C GLU A 254 23.36 -5.85 -9.86
N ARG A 255 23.04 -7.15 -9.97
CA ARG A 255 22.34 -7.72 -11.13
C ARG A 255 20.84 -7.91 -10.89
N LEU A 256 20.25 -7.12 -10.00
CA LEU A 256 18.83 -7.20 -9.68
C LEU A 256 17.96 -6.90 -10.90
N VAL A 257 17.15 -7.87 -11.31
CA VAL A 257 16.14 -7.70 -12.35
C VAL A 257 14.75 -7.91 -11.74
N VAL A 258 13.88 -6.90 -11.90
CA VAL A 258 12.48 -6.92 -11.42
C VAL A 258 11.56 -6.55 -12.58
N ASP A 259 10.87 -7.56 -13.13
CA ASP A 259 9.94 -7.41 -14.25
C ASP A 259 8.69 -6.58 -13.90
N GLY A 260 8.33 -6.55 -12.62
CA GLY A 260 7.26 -5.72 -12.07
C GLY A 260 7.76 -4.39 -11.50
N SER A 261 7.19 -4.03 -10.35
CA SER A 261 7.53 -2.86 -9.56
C SER A 261 8.48 -3.22 -8.42
N LEU A 262 9.42 -2.32 -8.11
CA LEU A 262 10.29 -2.42 -6.94
C LEU A 262 9.77 -1.48 -5.85
N ILE A 263 9.42 -2.05 -4.71
CA ILE A 263 8.85 -1.34 -3.56
C ILE A 263 9.78 -1.51 -2.36
N LEU A 264 10.38 -0.42 -1.93
CA LEU A 264 11.25 -0.31 -0.77
C LEU A 264 10.56 0.56 0.27
N GLU A 265 10.22 0.00 1.43
CA GLU A 265 9.57 0.74 2.51
C GLU A 265 10.26 0.48 3.85
N ASN A 266 10.56 1.54 4.61
CA ASN A 266 11.18 1.45 5.94
C ASN A 266 12.48 0.62 5.96
N CYS A 267 13.28 0.65 4.89
CA CYS A 267 14.59 0.01 4.84
C CYS A 267 15.67 1.02 5.23
N ALA A 268 15.78 1.31 6.53
CA ALA A 268 16.66 2.38 7.04
C ALA A 268 18.16 2.07 6.94
N ALA A 269 18.53 0.80 6.80
CA ALA A 269 19.93 0.38 6.61
C ALA A 269 20.37 0.42 5.14
N LEU A 270 19.43 0.59 4.20
CA LEU A 270 19.73 0.66 2.77
C LEU A 270 20.13 2.09 2.41
N THR A 271 21.40 2.29 2.13
CA THR A 271 22.00 3.62 1.87
C THR A 271 22.18 3.93 0.38
N GLU A 272 22.20 2.90 -0.47
CA GLU A 272 22.44 3.02 -1.90
C GLU A 272 21.55 2.07 -2.71
N LEU A 273 21.33 2.41 -3.98
CA LEU A 273 20.71 1.55 -4.98
C LEU A 273 21.77 1.16 -6.01
N PRO A 274 21.66 -0.04 -6.60
CA PRO A 274 22.67 -0.57 -7.50
C PRO A 274 22.76 0.27 -8.78
N SER A 275 23.97 0.34 -9.33
CA SER A 275 24.23 1.12 -10.54
C SER A 275 23.48 0.53 -11.74
N GLY A 276 22.83 1.38 -12.55
CA GLY A 276 22.08 0.89 -13.72
C GLY A 276 20.81 0.09 -13.42
N LEU A 277 20.28 0.17 -12.19
CA LEU A 277 19.02 -0.45 -11.78
C LEU A 277 17.92 -0.20 -12.83
N THR A 278 17.31 -1.31 -13.28
CA THR A 278 16.21 -1.28 -14.25
C THR A 278 14.95 -1.86 -13.62
N VAL A 279 13.91 -1.04 -13.52
CA VAL A 279 12.58 -1.42 -13.02
C VAL A 279 11.57 -1.23 -14.14
N PHE A 280 10.91 -2.31 -14.57
CA PHE A 280 10.06 -2.28 -15.76
C PHE A 280 8.71 -1.57 -15.54
N ARG A 281 8.22 -1.54 -14.29
CA ARG A 281 7.01 -0.78 -13.91
C ARG A 281 7.38 0.40 -13.01
N ASP A 282 7.00 0.35 -11.74
CA ASP A 282 7.12 1.47 -10.81
C ASP A 282 8.26 1.25 -9.81
N LEU A 283 9.02 2.30 -9.53
CA LEU A 283 9.96 2.34 -8.41
C LEU A 283 9.35 3.16 -7.28
N ILE A 284 9.09 2.52 -6.14
CA ILE A 284 8.50 3.13 -4.96
C ILE A 284 9.52 3.03 -3.82
N VAL A 285 10.01 4.17 -3.36
CA VAL A 285 10.95 4.27 -2.24
C VAL A 285 10.33 5.12 -1.14
N ARG A 286 10.14 4.54 0.04
CA ARG A 286 9.46 5.20 1.17
C ARG A 286 10.25 5.02 2.45
N ARG A 287 10.52 6.13 3.16
CA ARG A 287 11.18 6.11 4.48
C ARG A 287 12.46 5.25 4.50
N CYS A 288 13.27 5.40 3.47
CA CYS A 288 14.59 4.76 3.37
C CYS A 288 15.68 5.84 3.52
N SER A 289 16.88 5.42 3.87
CA SER A 289 18.03 6.31 4.10
C SER A 289 18.98 6.34 2.89
N ILE A 290 18.42 6.22 1.69
CA ILE A 290 19.17 6.22 0.44
C ILE A 290 19.75 7.62 0.22
N ALA A 291 21.06 7.73 0.04
CA ALA A 291 21.77 8.99 -0.10
C ALA A 291 21.60 9.64 -1.49
N ALA A 292 21.46 8.83 -2.54
CA ALA A 292 21.23 9.31 -3.90
C ALA A 292 20.49 8.27 -4.74
N LEU A 293 19.75 8.72 -5.74
CA LEU A 293 19.28 7.84 -6.81
C LEU A 293 20.45 7.57 -7.79
N PRO A 294 20.60 6.35 -8.31
CA PRO A 294 21.75 5.98 -9.12
C PRO A 294 21.69 6.63 -10.50
N GLU A 295 22.86 6.97 -11.05
CA GLU A 295 22.99 7.32 -12.47
C GLU A 295 22.50 6.15 -13.33
N LYS A 296 21.96 6.48 -14.51
CA LYS A 296 21.36 5.55 -15.48
C LYS A 296 20.13 4.80 -14.95
N LEU A 297 19.48 5.29 -13.89
CA LEU A 297 18.24 4.73 -13.38
C LEU A 297 17.14 4.74 -14.45
N LYS A 298 16.59 3.56 -14.75
CA LYS A 298 15.48 3.39 -15.69
C LYS A 298 14.25 2.85 -14.99
N VAL A 299 13.17 3.63 -15.04
CA VAL A 299 11.86 3.25 -14.51
C VAL A 299 10.84 3.29 -15.64
N GLY A 300 10.22 2.14 -15.93
CA GLY A 300 9.34 2.00 -17.09
C GLY A 300 8.01 2.75 -16.99
N ARG A 301 7.54 3.02 -15.77
CA ARG A 301 6.32 3.79 -15.48
C ARG A 301 6.61 4.92 -14.50
N ASN A 302 6.29 4.76 -13.22
CA ASN A 302 6.30 5.86 -12.25
C ASN A 302 7.44 5.75 -11.24
N LEU A 303 8.04 6.89 -10.88
CA LEU A 303 8.98 7.02 -9.77
C LEU A 303 8.28 7.71 -8.59
N LEU A 304 8.22 7.04 -7.44
CA LEU A 304 7.69 7.61 -6.20
C LEU A 304 8.75 7.56 -5.11
N VAL A 305 9.14 8.73 -4.61
CA VAL A 305 10.02 8.90 -3.45
C VAL A 305 9.24 9.63 -2.35
N ASP A 306 9.12 9.03 -1.17
CA ASP A 306 8.33 9.58 -0.05
C ASP A 306 9.12 9.52 1.26
N ARG A 307 9.29 10.65 1.95
CA ARG A 307 10.01 10.74 3.24
C ARG A 307 11.42 10.11 3.17
N CYS A 308 12.12 10.31 2.07
CA CYS A 308 13.54 9.98 1.95
C CYS A 308 14.32 11.27 2.14
N ASN A 309 14.94 11.41 3.30
CA ASN A 309 15.51 12.69 3.74
C ASN A 309 17.00 12.83 3.45
N GLU A 310 17.65 11.76 2.99
CA GLU A 310 19.08 11.76 2.70
C GLU A 310 19.38 12.10 1.22
N ILE A 311 18.39 11.98 0.32
CA ILE A 311 18.54 12.31 -1.09
C ILE A 311 18.66 13.82 -1.26
N THR A 312 19.81 14.29 -1.75
CA THR A 312 20.09 15.70 -2.04
C THR A 312 19.82 16.05 -3.49
N ASP A 313 20.21 15.17 -4.41
CA ASP A 313 20.24 15.44 -5.85
C ASP A 313 19.53 14.35 -6.66
N MET A 314 19.04 14.76 -7.83
CA MET A 314 18.38 13.89 -8.80
C MET A 314 19.33 13.63 -9.99
N PRO A 315 19.46 12.39 -10.47
CA PRO A 315 20.44 12.02 -11.50
C PRO A 315 20.12 12.72 -12.82
N THR A 316 21.17 13.18 -13.51
CA THR A 316 21.02 14.00 -14.73
C THR A 316 20.46 13.22 -15.91
N ASP A 317 20.64 11.91 -15.92
CA ASP A 317 20.22 11.00 -16.99
C ASP A 317 18.99 10.16 -16.62
N LEU A 318 18.23 10.59 -15.60
CA LEU A 318 17.03 9.93 -15.11
C LEU A 318 16.02 9.66 -16.23
N ARG A 319 15.60 8.40 -16.39
CA ARG A 319 14.55 8.00 -17.35
C ARG A 319 13.35 7.40 -16.64
N VAL A 320 12.25 8.15 -16.63
CA VAL A 320 10.96 7.71 -16.09
C VAL A 320 9.92 7.73 -17.21
N GLY A 321 9.21 6.62 -17.38
CA GLY A 321 8.28 6.45 -18.50
C GLY A 321 6.95 7.21 -18.37
N GLN A 322 6.58 7.63 -17.15
CA GLN A 322 5.34 8.34 -16.85
C GLN A 322 5.58 9.42 -15.77
N ASP A 323 5.03 9.26 -14.56
CA ASP A 323 5.01 10.28 -13.52
C ASP A 323 6.23 10.22 -12.59
N ILE A 324 6.65 11.39 -12.11
CA ILE A 324 7.59 11.53 -10.99
C ILE A 324 6.85 12.15 -9.80
N CYS A 325 6.96 11.51 -8.64
CA CYS A 325 6.31 11.92 -7.41
C CYS A 325 7.33 11.96 -6.26
N LEU A 326 7.72 13.15 -5.84
CA LEU A 326 8.60 13.41 -4.69
C LEU A 326 7.74 13.98 -3.57
N ARG A 327 7.67 13.31 -2.42
CA ARG A 327 6.82 13.74 -1.31
C ARG A 327 7.61 13.82 -0.02
N ARG A 328 7.47 14.92 0.71
CA ARG A 328 8.11 15.10 2.03
C ARG A 328 9.61 14.78 1.98
N CYS A 329 10.28 15.21 0.92
CA CYS A 329 11.72 15.04 0.76
C CYS A 329 12.38 16.30 1.31
N ALA A 330 13.16 16.16 2.38
CA ALA A 330 13.67 17.30 3.14
C ALA A 330 14.93 17.94 2.55
N ARG A 331 15.62 17.29 1.61
CA ARG A 331 16.92 17.77 1.09
C ARG A 331 17.00 17.97 -0.41
N ILE A 332 16.00 17.52 -1.18
CA ILE A 332 15.95 17.77 -2.62
C ILE A 332 15.55 19.23 -2.84
N ARG A 333 16.46 20.03 -3.41
CA ARG A 333 16.26 21.47 -3.64
C ARG A 333 15.90 21.82 -5.08
N SER A 334 16.43 21.07 -6.05
CA SER A 334 16.28 21.35 -7.48
C SER A 334 16.10 20.08 -8.32
N LEU A 335 15.76 20.27 -9.59
CA LEU A 335 15.71 19.21 -10.61
C LEU A 335 16.78 19.45 -11.69
N PRO A 336 17.24 18.38 -12.38
CA PRO A 336 18.30 18.52 -13.38
C PRO A 336 17.83 19.28 -14.63
N ALA A 337 18.71 20.09 -15.21
CA ALA A 337 18.41 21.01 -16.32
C ALA A 337 17.80 20.36 -17.56
N HIS A 338 18.11 19.09 -17.84
CA HIS A 338 17.68 18.37 -19.05
C HIS A 338 16.61 17.31 -18.79
N LEU A 339 15.88 17.42 -17.67
CA LEU A 339 14.84 16.47 -17.30
C LEU A 339 13.72 16.41 -18.35
N LYS A 340 13.53 15.23 -18.96
CA LYS A 340 12.44 14.98 -19.91
C LYS A 340 11.33 14.19 -19.22
N LEU A 341 10.18 14.83 -19.07
CA LEU A 341 8.99 14.22 -18.49
C LEU A 341 8.08 13.64 -19.57
N GLN A 342 7.49 12.47 -19.30
CA GLN A 342 6.46 11.86 -20.14
C GLN A 342 5.05 12.05 -19.57
N GLY A 343 4.94 12.27 -18.25
CA GLY A 343 3.67 12.43 -17.54
C GLY A 343 3.65 13.64 -16.60
N SER A 344 3.16 13.42 -15.39
CA SER A 344 3.01 14.43 -14.34
C SER A 344 4.25 14.53 -13.45
N LEU A 345 4.47 15.71 -12.89
CA LEU A 345 5.49 15.96 -11.87
C LEU A 345 4.80 16.45 -10.60
N ARG A 346 4.93 15.70 -9.51
CA ARG A 346 4.39 16.09 -8.21
C ARG A 346 5.52 16.17 -7.21
N ILE A 347 5.78 17.36 -6.69
CA ILE A 347 6.70 17.63 -5.59
C ILE A 347 5.87 18.23 -4.48
N THR A 348 5.56 17.45 -3.45
CA THR A 348 4.62 17.89 -2.42
C THR A 348 5.18 17.79 -1.02
N GLN A 349 4.90 18.81 -0.20
CA GLN A 349 5.31 18.92 1.19
C GLN A 349 6.83 18.82 1.37
N SER A 350 7.59 19.29 0.38
CA SER A 350 9.05 19.35 0.39
C SER A 350 9.45 20.82 0.51
N ALA A 351 9.49 21.35 1.74
CA ALA A 351 9.64 22.78 2.01
C ALA A 351 10.91 23.38 1.40
N GLU A 352 12.02 22.63 1.42
CA GLU A 352 13.33 23.04 0.88
C GLU A 352 13.41 23.02 -0.65
N PHE A 353 12.41 22.48 -1.35
CA PHE A 353 12.39 22.49 -2.80
C PHE A 353 12.06 23.89 -3.33
N CYS A 354 12.97 24.48 -4.08
CA CYS A 354 12.89 25.89 -4.47
C CYS A 354 13.27 26.19 -5.93
N ASP A 355 13.71 25.19 -6.70
CA ASP A 355 14.22 25.44 -8.06
C ASP A 355 13.73 24.40 -9.08
N LEU A 356 13.26 24.89 -10.22
CA LEU A 356 12.83 24.10 -11.37
C LEU A 356 13.65 24.55 -12.59
N PRO A 357 14.04 23.63 -13.49
CA PRO A 357 14.87 23.97 -14.63
C PRO A 357 14.14 24.83 -15.66
N GLU A 358 14.90 25.73 -16.29
CA GLU A 358 14.45 26.58 -17.40
C GLU A 358 13.84 25.78 -18.56
N GLY A 359 12.72 26.27 -19.10
CA GLY A 359 12.04 25.64 -20.23
C GLY A 359 11.34 24.30 -19.94
N LEU A 360 11.23 23.90 -18.67
CA LEU A 360 10.61 22.64 -18.24
C LEU A 360 9.22 22.47 -18.85
N GLY A 361 9.01 21.33 -19.50
CA GLY A 361 7.72 20.93 -20.03
C GLY A 361 7.13 19.76 -19.22
N VAL A 362 6.00 19.99 -18.57
CA VAL A 362 5.21 18.97 -17.86
C VAL A 362 3.96 18.62 -18.69
N PRO A 363 3.93 17.48 -19.39
CA PRO A 363 2.78 17.09 -20.22
C PRO A 363 1.46 16.99 -19.45
N GLY A 364 1.54 16.46 -18.22
CA GLY A 364 0.41 16.24 -17.33
C GLY A 364 0.26 17.34 -16.27
N VAL A 365 0.11 16.92 -15.02
CA VAL A 365 -0.07 17.81 -13.86
C VAL A 365 1.27 18.21 -13.26
N LEU A 366 1.44 19.48 -12.89
CA LEU A 366 2.50 19.96 -12.01
C LEU A 366 1.91 20.29 -10.63
N SER A 367 2.37 19.60 -9.60
CA SER A 367 2.03 19.95 -8.21
C SER A 367 3.28 20.31 -7.45
N LEU A 368 3.31 21.50 -6.88
CA LEU A 368 4.35 22.02 -5.97
C LEU A 368 3.79 22.22 -4.56
N ALA A 369 2.65 21.58 -4.23
CA ALA A 369 1.89 21.86 -3.02
C ALA A 369 2.75 21.74 -1.75
N GLY A 370 2.87 22.81 -0.97
CA GLY A 370 3.70 22.85 0.25
C GLY A 370 5.21 22.96 0.03
N CYS A 371 5.66 23.41 -1.16
CA CYS A 371 7.03 23.85 -1.38
C CYS A 371 7.17 25.31 -0.94
N SER A 372 7.24 25.55 0.37
CA SER A 372 7.12 26.88 0.96
C SER A 372 8.30 27.82 0.67
N HIS A 373 9.50 27.32 0.35
CA HIS A 373 10.67 28.13 -0.05
C HIS A 373 10.74 28.38 -1.57
N MET A 374 9.75 27.94 -2.35
CA MET A 374 9.66 28.30 -3.76
C MET A 374 9.37 29.80 -3.88
N GLU A 375 10.31 30.58 -4.40
CA GLU A 375 10.16 32.04 -4.57
C GLU A 375 9.70 32.42 -5.97
N THR A 376 10.14 31.68 -6.99
CA THR A 376 9.84 31.95 -8.40
C THR A 376 9.61 30.64 -9.16
N LEU A 377 8.94 30.73 -10.31
CA LEU A 377 8.92 29.65 -11.29
C LEU A 377 9.83 30.03 -12.48
N PRO A 378 10.46 29.07 -13.15
CA PRO A 378 11.40 29.34 -14.24
C PRO A 378 10.70 29.86 -15.48
N SER A 379 11.45 30.54 -16.35
CA SER A 379 10.97 30.95 -17.66
C SER A 379 10.71 29.73 -18.57
N GLY A 380 9.81 29.90 -19.53
CA GLY A 380 9.46 28.86 -20.49
C GLY A 380 8.75 27.63 -19.90
N LEU A 381 8.28 27.69 -18.65
CA LEU A 381 7.53 26.62 -18.00
C LEU A 381 6.20 26.35 -18.74
N ARG A 382 5.98 25.08 -19.11
CA ARG A 382 4.78 24.63 -19.83
C ARG A 382 4.12 23.46 -19.09
N VAL A 383 2.84 23.55 -18.77
CA VAL A 383 2.10 22.54 -18.00
C VAL A 383 0.77 22.16 -18.68
N GLY A 384 0.46 20.87 -18.74
CA GLY A 384 -0.87 20.37 -19.15
C GLY A 384 -1.12 20.28 -20.65
N TYR A 385 -0.08 20.27 -21.48
CA TYR A 385 -0.23 20.29 -22.94
C TYR A 385 -0.51 18.91 -23.57
N LYS A 386 -0.52 17.82 -22.79
CA LYS A 386 -0.97 16.47 -23.24
C LYS A 386 -1.99 15.83 -22.30
N HIS A 387 -2.52 16.59 -21.33
CA HIS A 387 -3.44 16.03 -20.34
C HIS A 387 -4.84 15.89 -20.94
N ASP A 388 -5.41 14.67 -20.90
CA ASP A 388 -6.82 14.45 -21.26
C ASP A 388 -7.70 15.22 -20.28
N GLN A 389 -8.62 16.04 -20.81
CA GLN A 389 -9.35 17.06 -20.06
C GLN A 389 -10.29 16.47 -19.00
N GLN A 390 -9.78 16.12 -17.82
CA GLN A 390 -10.60 16.10 -16.61
C GLN A 390 -10.79 17.55 -16.18
N MET A 391 -11.95 18.10 -16.55
CA MET A 391 -12.26 19.55 -16.57
C MET A 391 -12.17 20.26 -15.20
N PHE A 392 -12.04 19.52 -14.09
CA PHE A 392 -12.15 20.06 -12.73
C PHE A 392 -10.92 19.86 -11.83
N ALA A 393 -9.89 19.14 -12.28
CA ALA A 393 -8.68 18.93 -11.49
C ALA A 393 -7.64 20.02 -11.79
N PRO A 394 -6.86 20.50 -10.79
CA PRO A 394 -5.79 21.45 -11.05
C PRO A 394 -4.71 20.80 -11.90
N VAL A 395 -4.37 21.47 -13.00
CA VAL A 395 -3.22 21.15 -13.84
C VAL A 395 -1.94 21.71 -13.21
N LEU A 396 -2.04 22.85 -12.51
CA LEU A 396 -0.97 23.42 -11.71
C LEU A 396 -1.45 23.61 -10.27
N THR A 397 -0.77 23.00 -9.29
CA THR A 397 -1.06 23.18 -7.87
C THR A 397 0.10 23.88 -7.18
N LEU A 398 -0.14 25.10 -6.71
CA LEU A 398 0.80 25.95 -5.97
C LEU A 398 0.35 26.16 -4.52
N SER A 399 -0.56 25.33 -4.03
CA SER A 399 -1.12 25.48 -2.70
C SER A 399 -0.01 25.47 -1.64
N ASP A 400 -0.11 26.33 -0.64
CA ASP A 400 0.83 26.45 0.46
C ASP A 400 2.30 26.75 0.02
N CYS A 401 2.51 27.30 -1.19
CA CYS A 401 3.78 27.90 -1.64
C CYS A 401 3.88 29.35 -1.15
N THR A 402 4.14 29.54 0.14
CA THR A 402 4.00 30.84 0.82
C THR A 402 4.97 31.93 0.33
N SER A 403 6.15 31.55 -0.16
CA SER A 403 7.16 32.51 -0.66
C SER A 403 6.97 32.88 -2.14
N LEU A 404 6.12 32.15 -2.87
CA LEU A 404 5.86 32.38 -4.28
C LEU A 404 4.88 33.55 -4.43
N THR A 405 5.38 34.72 -4.80
CA THR A 405 4.60 35.98 -4.82
C THR A 405 4.13 36.40 -6.21
N ALA A 406 4.79 35.92 -7.27
CA ALA A 406 4.43 36.18 -8.65
C ALA A 406 4.66 34.94 -9.54
N LEU A 407 3.98 34.89 -10.68
CA LEU A 407 4.21 33.91 -11.73
C LEU A 407 4.88 34.58 -12.94
N PRO A 408 5.73 33.88 -13.70
CA PRO A 408 6.40 34.47 -14.86
C PRO A 408 5.41 34.77 -15.99
N GLU A 409 5.64 35.87 -16.72
CA GLU A 409 4.75 36.34 -17.80
C GLU A 409 4.63 35.36 -18.97
N ASP A 410 5.64 34.52 -19.19
CA ASP A 410 5.68 33.53 -20.25
C ASP A 410 5.18 32.14 -19.83
N LEU A 411 4.66 31.99 -18.60
CA LEU A 411 4.08 30.76 -18.07
C LEU A 411 2.92 30.28 -18.96
N ARG A 412 2.99 29.02 -19.43
CA ARG A 412 1.92 28.40 -20.21
C ARG A 412 1.29 27.26 -19.43
N VAL A 413 0.04 27.45 -19.02
CA VAL A 413 -0.78 26.43 -18.35
C VAL A 413 -2.05 26.19 -19.15
N ASN A 414 -2.37 24.93 -19.40
CA ASN A 414 -3.60 24.52 -20.08
C ASN A 414 -4.54 23.80 -19.10
N GLY A 415 -5.16 24.55 -18.20
CA GLY A 415 -6.13 24.04 -17.23
C GLY A 415 -6.19 24.86 -15.94
N PRO A 416 -6.99 24.42 -14.96
CA PRO A 416 -7.15 25.13 -13.69
C PRO A 416 -5.86 25.20 -12.87
N ILE A 417 -5.69 26.29 -12.10
CA ILE A 417 -4.57 26.52 -11.19
C ILE A 417 -5.09 26.62 -9.76
N ASP A 418 -4.58 25.78 -8.85
CA ASP A 418 -4.85 25.92 -7.42
C ASP A 418 -3.76 26.75 -6.74
N VAL A 419 -4.16 27.83 -6.08
CA VAL A 419 -3.26 28.83 -5.48
C VAL A 419 -3.47 29.00 -3.97
N ALA A 420 -4.24 28.10 -3.33
CA ALA A 420 -4.64 28.26 -1.95
C ALA A 420 -3.45 28.33 -0.98
N GLY A 421 -3.36 29.39 -0.18
CA GLY A 421 -2.26 29.57 0.78
C GLY A 421 -0.89 29.86 0.15
N SER A 422 -0.84 30.16 -1.15
CA SER A 422 0.36 30.72 -1.78
C SER A 422 0.53 32.21 -1.43
N GLY A 423 1.73 32.75 -1.67
CA GLY A 423 2.03 34.18 -1.52
C GLY A 423 1.58 35.05 -2.70
N LEU A 424 0.89 34.46 -3.69
CA LEU A 424 0.57 35.13 -4.96
C LEU A 424 -0.36 36.33 -4.74
N THR A 425 -0.01 37.45 -5.37
CA THR A 425 -0.79 38.71 -5.33
C THR A 425 -1.60 38.97 -6.60
N GLY A 426 -1.39 38.16 -7.65
CA GLY A 426 -2.10 38.27 -8.92
C GLY A 426 -1.72 37.15 -9.88
N LEU A 427 -2.32 37.20 -11.08
CA LEU A 427 -1.91 36.39 -12.22
C LEU A 427 -1.32 37.29 -13.31
N PRO A 428 -0.38 36.80 -14.12
CA PRO A 428 0.08 37.53 -15.31
C PRO A 428 -1.07 37.62 -16.33
N LYS A 429 -1.11 38.73 -17.09
CA LYS A 429 -2.20 39.05 -18.03
C LYS A 429 -2.58 37.90 -18.98
N PRO A 430 -1.64 37.10 -19.52
CA PRO A 430 -2.00 35.98 -20.39
C PRO A 430 -2.83 34.89 -19.71
N LEU A 431 -2.72 34.74 -18.38
CA LEU A 431 -3.43 33.71 -17.62
C LEU A 431 -4.77 34.19 -17.07
N GLU A 432 -4.91 35.47 -16.72
CA GLU A 432 -6.12 36.05 -16.09
C GLU A 432 -7.45 35.66 -16.79
N SER A 433 -7.45 35.60 -18.12
CA SER A 433 -8.63 35.28 -18.93
C SER A 433 -8.71 33.82 -19.39
N ARG A 434 -7.66 33.03 -19.18
CA ARG A 434 -7.51 31.68 -19.76
C ARG A 434 -7.63 30.55 -18.76
N VAL A 435 -7.33 30.80 -17.48
CA VAL A 435 -7.29 29.75 -16.47
C VAL A 435 -8.38 29.95 -15.42
N GLN A 436 -8.94 28.85 -14.95
CA GLN A 436 -9.79 28.87 -13.76
C GLN A 436 -8.91 28.83 -12.51
N LEU A 437 -9.15 29.77 -11.58
CA LEU A 437 -8.52 29.74 -10.26
C LEU A 437 -9.28 28.81 -9.34
N LEU A 438 -8.53 27.97 -8.64
CA LEU A 438 -9.02 27.08 -7.59
C LEU A 438 -8.43 27.49 -6.24
N TRP A 439 -9.24 27.34 -5.19
CA TRP A 439 -8.81 27.41 -3.80
C TRP A 439 -9.11 26.07 -3.11
N ARG A 440 -8.08 25.23 -2.93
CA ARG A 440 -8.21 23.87 -2.40
C ARG A 440 -9.25 23.04 -3.20
N GLY A 441 -9.17 23.12 -4.52
CA GLY A 441 -10.04 22.43 -5.47
C GLY A 441 -11.38 23.11 -5.79
N MET A 442 -11.74 24.20 -5.10
CA MET A 442 -12.98 24.95 -5.36
C MET A 442 -12.74 26.13 -6.30
N ALA A 443 -13.53 26.25 -7.36
CA ALA A 443 -13.44 27.39 -8.27
C ALA A 443 -13.77 28.71 -7.56
N VAL A 444 -12.91 29.71 -7.72
CA VAL A 444 -13.01 31.03 -7.08
C VAL A 444 -12.74 32.15 -8.07
N ARG A 445 -13.34 33.32 -7.83
CA ARG A 445 -13.04 34.53 -8.61
C ARG A 445 -11.72 35.15 -8.12
N PRO A 446 -10.95 35.84 -9.00
CA PRO A 446 -9.70 36.49 -8.61
C PRO A 446 -9.81 37.41 -7.39
N ALA A 447 -10.92 38.15 -7.25
CA ALA A 447 -11.15 39.01 -6.08
C ALA A 447 -11.15 38.25 -4.74
N VAL A 448 -11.62 36.99 -4.70
CA VAL A 448 -11.58 36.17 -3.47
C VAL A 448 -10.14 35.80 -3.10
N VAL A 449 -9.28 35.63 -4.10
CA VAL A 449 -7.88 35.22 -3.92
C VAL A 449 -7.00 36.42 -3.61
N PHE A 450 -6.99 37.42 -4.50
CA PHE A 450 -5.99 38.50 -4.54
C PHE A 450 -6.46 39.79 -3.88
N HIS A 451 -7.77 40.03 -3.81
CA HIS A 451 -8.36 41.25 -3.26
C HIS A 451 -9.51 40.98 -2.27
N PRO A 452 -9.33 40.08 -1.28
CA PRO A 452 -10.41 39.70 -0.38
C PRO A 452 -10.97 40.89 0.41
N GLU A 453 -10.18 41.93 0.66
CA GLU A 453 -10.57 43.16 1.33
C GLU A 453 -11.71 43.92 0.64
N THR A 454 -11.95 43.68 -0.65
CA THR A 454 -13.04 44.28 -1.42
C THR A 454 -14.40 43.62 -1.17
N LEU A 455 -14.40 42.39 -0.66
CA LEU A 455 -15.62 41.60 -0.47
C LEU A 455 -16.47 42.16 0.67
N GLN A 456 -17.76 42.34 0.39
CA GLN A 456 -18.70 42.87 1.37
C GLN A 456 -19.37 41.75 2.19
N PRO A 457 -19.65 41.95 3.49
CA PRO A 457 -20.31 40.93 4.32
C PRO A 457 -21.62 40.39 3.73
N ALA A 458 -22.43 41.27 3.11
CA ALA A 458 -23.69 40.87 2.48
C ALA A 458 -23.48 39.90 1.30
N GLU A 459 -22.41 40.08 0.52
CA GLU A 459 -22.02 39.20 -0.57
C GLU A 459 -21.59 37.83 -0.03
N ILE A 460 -20.70 37.83 0.97
CA ILE A 460 -20.16 36.62 1.59
C ILE A 460 -21.30 35.80 2.24
N LEU A 461 -22.11 36.42 3.10
CA LEU A 461 -23.20 35.75 3.81
C LEU A 461 -24.38 35.39 2.89
N GLY A 462 -24.47 36.04 1.73
CA GLY A 462 -25.43 35.74 0.67
C GLY A 462 -25.04 34.56 -0.22
N GLU A 463 -23.76 34.19 -0.27
CA GLU A 463 -23.23 33.13 -1.15
C GLU A 463 -23.88 31.77 -0.86
N ARG A 464 -24.59 31.19 -1.83
CA ARG A 464 -25.35 29.95 -1.64
C ARG A 464 -24.44 28.72 -1.51
N ASN A 465 -23.30 28.73 -2.19
CA ASN A 465 -22.33 27.66 -2.10
C ASN A 465 -21.60 27.74 -0.75
N THR A 466 -21.87 26.78 0.14
CA THR A 466 -21.35 26.76 1.51
C THR A 466 -19.82 26.71 1.55
N GLU A 467 -19.18 25.99 0.63
CA GLU A 467 -17.72 25.92 0.55
C GLU A 467 -17.13 27.22 0.02
N LEU A 468 -17.73 27.84 -0.99
CA LEU A 468 -17.28 29.14 -1.48
C LEU A 468 -17.42 30.22 -0.40
N ARG A 469 -18.56 30.23 0.31
CA ARG A 469 -18.77 31.10 1.48
C ARG A 469 -17.71 30.88 2.55
N ARG A 470 -17.39 29.62 2.86
CA ARG A 470 -16.33 29.27 3.83
C ARG A 470 -14.98 29.82 3.40
N ILE A 471 -14.63 29.69 2.11
CA ILE A 471 -13.40 30.23 1.54
C ILE A 471 -13.38 31.76 1.62
N MET A 472 -14.48 32.43 1.27
CA MET A 472 -14.58 33.89 1.40
C MET A 472 -14.42 34.34 2.85
N LEU A 473 -15.03 33.65 3.81
CA LEU A 473 -14.85 33.91 5.25
C LEU A 473 -13.39 33.67 5.70
N GLU A 474 -12.75 32.61 5.21
CA GLU A 474 -11.33 32.31 5.47
C GLU A 474 -10.40 33.41 4.93
N ARG A 475 -10.69 33.92 3.74
CA ARG A 475 -9.87 34.94 3.06
C ARG A 475 -10.02 36.33 3.65
N VAL A 476 -11.24 36.72 4.03
CA VAL A 476 -11.53 38.03 4.63
C VAL A 476 -11.24 38.04 6.13
N GLY A 477 -11.37 36.90 6.79
CA GLY A 477 -11.35 36.76 8.24
C GLY A 477 -12.76 36.88 8.82
N LEU A 478 -13.18 35.88 9.59
CA LEU A 478 -14.53 35.82 10.18
C LEU A 478 -14.83 37.05 11.05
N ASP A 479 -13.88 37.49 11.87
CA ASP A 479 -14.06 38.65 12.76
C ASP A 479 -14.26 39.96 11.99
N VAL A 480 -13.58 40.11 10.84
CA VAL A 480 -13.75 41.27 9.95
C VAL A 480 -15.14 41.25 9.32
N VAL A 481 -15.65 40.07 8.96
CA VAL A 481 -17.00 39.94 8.40
C VAL A 481 -18.06 40.24 9.45
N LEU A 482 -17.93 39.69 10.66
CA LEU A 482 -18.90 39.90 11.74
C LEU A 482 -18.95 41.36 12.21
N SER A 483 -17.79 42.01 12.36
CA SER A 483 -17.74 43.43 12.75
C SER A 483 -18.38 44.34 11.72
N LYS A 484 -18.22 44.06 10.42
CA LYS A 484 -18.82 44.84 9.33
C LYS A 484 -20.27 44.45 9.00
N SER A 485 -20.74 43.28 9.43
CA SER A 485 -22.11 42.82 9.11
C SER A 485 -23.19 43.38 10.02
N GLY A 486 -22.82 44.11 11.09
CA GLY A 486 -23.75 44.56 12.11
C GLY A 486 -24.38 43.39 12.87
N ALA A 487 -23.61 42.32 13.11
CA ALA A 487 -24.09 41.14 13.82
C ALA A 487 -24.49 41.49 15.27
N THR A 488 -25.64 41.01 15.72
CA THR A 488 -26.10 41.13 17.10
C THR A 488 -26.01 39.78 17.80
N VAL A 489 -25.43 39.75 19.01
CA VAL A 489 -25.37 38.53 19.82
C VAL A 489 -26.74 38.32 20.46
N LEU A 490 -27.40 37.22 20.11
CA LEU A 490 -28.67 36.79 20.71
C LEU A 490 -28.46 35.97 21.98
N ASN A 491 -27.43 35.12 21.97
CA ASN A 491 -27.10 34.25 23.07
C ASN A 491 -25.60 33.88 23.03
N GLU A 492 -25.04 33.60 24.20
CA GLU A 492 -23.68 33.13 24.38
C GLU A 492 -23.68 31.99 25.40
N ASP A 493 -22.94 30.93 25.11
CA ASP A 493 -22.64 29.87 26.07
C ASP A 493 -21.25 29.27 25.81
N THR A 494 -20.94 28.15 26.45
CA THR A 494 -19.67 27.44 26.28
C THR A 494 -19.93 25.95 26.20
N ASP A 495 -19.21 25.28 25.31
CA ASP A 495 -19.14 23.82 25.21
C ASP A 495 -17.67 23.35 25.37
N PRO A 496 -17.38 22.04 25.32
CA PRO A 496 -16.00 21.56 25.39
C PRO A 496 -15.08 22.08 24.26
N GLY A 497 -15.64 22.58 23.15
CA GLY A 497 -14.94 23.26 22.06
C GLY A 497 -14.62 24.74 22.30
N GLY A 498 -15.23 25.35 23.33
CA GLY A 498 -14.99 26.72 23.75
C GLY A 498 -16.25 27.59 23.70
N PRO A 499 -16.10 28.93 23.62
CA PRO A 499 -17.24 29.83 23.59
C PRO A 499 -18.04 29.68 22.28
N ARG A 500 -19.36 29.74 22.39
CA ARG A 500 -20.27 29.80 21.26
C ARG A 500 -21.12 31.06 21.33
N LEU A 501 -21.41 31.62 20.15
CA LEU A 501 -22.27 32.78 19.99
C LEU A 501 -23.39 32.44 19.02
N LEU A 502 -24.63 32.69 19.42
CA LEU A 502 -25.75 32.76 18.50
C LEU A 502 -25.89 34.21 18.04
N LEU A 503 -25.77 34.42 16.73
CA LEU A 503 -25.72 35.73 16.11
C LEU A 503 -26.93 35.93 15.20
N GLU A 504 -27.60 37.08 15.30
CA GLU A 504 -28.52 37.56 14.27
C GLU A 504 -27.76 38.49 13.32
N ILE A 505 -27.84 38.22 12.03
CA ILE A 505 -27.20 39.03 10.98
C ILE A 505 -28.23 39.36 9.91
N LYS A 506 -28.31 40.64 9.55
CA LYS A 506 -29.16 41.12 8.46
C LYS A 506 -28.42 40.99 7.13
N VAL A 507 -28.94 40.18 6.22
CA VAL A 507 -28.43 40.02 4.86
C VAL A 507 -29.49 40.51 3.89
N GLY A 508 -29.27 41.67 3.28
CA GLY A 508 -30.30 42.38 2.51
C GLY A 508 -31.47 42.80 3.40
N LEU A 509 -32.68 42.32 3.08
CA LEU A 509 -33.89 42.58 3.88
C LEU A 509 -34.20 41.47 4.90
N GLN A 510 -33.50 40.33 4.85
CA GLN A 510 -33.79 39.19 5.71
C GLN A 510 -32.85 39.12 6.91
N ARG A 511 -33.38 38.65 8.05
CA ARG A 511 -32.61 38.32 9.25
C ARG A 511 -32.30 36.83 9.26
N HIS A 512 -31.07 36.49 9.61
CA HIS A 512 -30.61 35.12 9.66
C HIS A 512 -29.91 34.89 10.99
N HIS A 513 -30.17 33.73 11.60
CA HIS A 513 -29.46 33.31 12.80
C HIS A 513 -28.31 32.39 12.41
N TYR A 514 -27.18 32.58 13.08
CA TYR A 514 -25.96 31.80 12.88
C TYR A 514 -25.40 31.36 14.22
N LEU A 515 -25.04 30.09 14.33
CA LEU A 515 -24.19 29.60 15.41
C LEU A 515 -22.73 29.80 15.00
N HIS A 516 -22.02 30.67 15.71
CA HIS A 516 -20.56 30.73 15.68
C HIS A 516 -20.00 29.77 16.74
N CYS A 517 -19.25 28.76 16.30
CA CYS A 517 -18.61 27.79 17.19
C CYS A 517 -17.20 27.43 16.69
N ARG A 518 -16.37 26.94 17.61
CA ARG A 518 -15.03 26.43 17.32
C ARG A 518 -15.04 24.92 17.44
N CYS A 519 -14.53 24.23 16.42
CA CYS A 519 -14.34 22.79 16.47
C CYS A 519 -13.13 22.44 17.36
N PRO A 520 -13.29 21.68 18.46
CA PRO A 520 -12.20 21.35 19.37
C PRO A 520 -11.10 20.52 18.70
N SER A 521 -11.47 19.65 17.76
CA SER A 521 -10.53 18.71 17.13
C SER A 521 -9.63 19.37 16.08
N THR A 522 -10.12 20.43 15.42
CA THR A 522 -9.40 21.11 14.32
C THR A 522 -9.02 22.55 14.62
N GLY A 523 -9.55 23.14 15.68
CA GLY A 523 -9.41 24.57 16.00
C GLY A 523 -10.13 25.52 15.03
N ARG A 524 -10.82 24.98 14.01
CA ARG A 524 -11.53 25.76 12.99
C ARG A 524 -12.76 26.44 13.56
N GLN A 525 -13.01 27.68 13.14
CA GLN A 525 -14.23 28.41 13.45
C GLN A 525 -15.27 28.22 12.34
N TYR A 526 -16.52 28.03 12.74
CA TYR A 526 -17.65 27.86 11.83
C TYR A 526 -18.71 28.89 12.11
N LEU A 527 -19.34 29.39 11.04
CA LEU A 527 -20.53 30.24 11.10
C LEU A 527 -21.68 29.48 10.42
N LEU A 528 -22.42 28.72 11.21
CA LEU A 528 -23.42 27.76 10.73
C LEU A 528 -24.82 28.38 10.78
N ARG A 529 -25.51 28.38 9.65
CA ARG A 529 -26.87 28.96 9.57
C ARG A 529 -27.87 28.06 10.30
N VAL A 530 -28.71 28.67 11.13
CA VAL A 530 -29.79 27.98 11.85
C VAL A 530 -31.14 28.68 11.62
N PRO A 531 -32.27 27.99 11.83
CA PRO A 531 -33.58 28.60 11.69
C PRO A 531 -33.75 29.84 12.59
N PRO A 532 -34.46 30.88 12.12
CA PRO A 532 -34.61 32.14 12.84
C PRO A 532 -35.46 32.04 14.11
N HIS A 533 -36.18 30.94 14.34
CA HIS A 533 -36.93 30.72 15.59
C HIS A 533 -36.05 30.18 16.72
N ILE A 534 -34.80 29.77 16.43
CA ILE A 534 -33.86 29.30 17.45
C ILE A 534 -33.24 30.51 18.16
N SER A 535 -33.29 30.51 19.49
CA SER A 535 -32.90 31.64 20.33
C SER A 535 -31.70 31.40 21.26
N ASP A 536 -31.17 30.17 21.33
CA ASP A 536 -30.01 29.84 22.16
C ASP A 536 -29.01 28.90 21.46
N CYS A 537 -27.74 28.94 21.90
CA CYS A 537 -26.64 28.19 21.29
C CYS A 537 -26.83 26.68 21.38
N ARG A 538 -27.36 26.18 22.50
CA ARG A 538 -27.59 24.75 22.71
C ARG A 538 -28.66 24.20 21.77
N SER A 539 -29.75 24.92 21.60
CA SER A 539 -30.81 24.58 20.65
C SER A 539 -30.31 24.62 19.20
N ALA A 540 -29.46 25.60 18.87
CA ALA A 540 -28.82 25.69 17.56
C ALA A 540 -27.91 24.49 17.28
N ALA A 541 -27.06 24.12 18.23
CA ALA A 541 -26.16 22.97 18.12
C ALA A 541 -26.95 21.65 17.99
N ALA A 542 -27.99 21.46 18.80
CA ALA A 542 -28.87 20.29 18.72
C ALA A 542 -29.54 20.17 17.35
N TRP A 543 -30.07 21.27 16.82
CA TRP A 543 -30.70 21.31 15.49
C TRP A 543 -29.71 20.95 14.38
N LEU A 544 -28.50 21.51 14.41
CA LEU A 544 -27.42 21.19 13.46
C LEU A 544 -27.02 19.71 13.52
N ALA A 545 -27.10 19.09 14.70
CA ALA A 545 -26.86 17.67 14.91
C ALA A 545 -28.08 16.78 14.58
N GLY A 546 -29.19 17.35 14.10
CA GLY A 546 -30.39 16.63 13.68
C GLY A 546 -31.40 16.32 14.79
N PHE A 547 -31.27 16.95 15.97
CA PHE A 547 -32.20 16.78 17.09
C PHE A 547 -33.23 17.92 17.12
N ASN A 548 -34.50 17.57 17.30
CA ASN A 548 -35.58 18.55 17.49
C ASN A 548 -35.69 19.02 18.96
N ASN A 549 -35.19 18.21 19.91
CA ASN A 549 -35.22 18.49 21.33
C ASN A 549 -33.78 18.66 21.86
N PRO A 550 -33.39 19.86 22.32
CA PRO A 550 -32.04 20.13 22.80
C PRO A 550 -31.61 19.31 24.03
N ASN A 551 -32.56 18.73 24.77
CA ASN A 551 -32.27 17.88 25.93
C ASN A 551 -31.77 16.48 25.56
N GLU A 552 -32.07 16.03 24.34
CA GLU A 552 -31.61 14.75 23.77
C GLU A 552 -30.18 14.86 23.21
N TYR A 553 -29.73 16.08 22.91
CA TYR A 553 -28.37 16.35 22.49
C TYR A 553 -27.42 16.38 23.69
N ARG A 554 -26.73 15.24 23.91
CA ARG A 554 -25.69 15.04 24.95
C ARG A 554 -24.45 14.39 24.34
N PRO A 555 -23.65 15.12 23.54
CA PRO A 555 -22.46 14.56 22.93
C PRO A 555 -21.45 14.12 24.01
N ILE A 556 -20.98 12.87 23.93
CA ILE A 556 -19.89 12.33 24.76
C ILE A 556 -18.54 12.94 24.30
N GLN A 557 -18.44 13.23 23.00
CA GLN A 557 -17.33 13.92 22.36
C GLN A 557 -17.89 14.67 21.14
N GLU A 558 -17.63 15.97 21.03
CA GLU A 558 -17.94 16.75 19.83
C GLU A 558 -16.80 16.57 18.82
N THR A 559 -17.13 16.11 17.61
CA THR A 559 -16.16 15.79 16.55
C THR A 559 -15.90 16.96 15.62
#